data_AF-K1SB32-F1
#
_entry.id   AF-K1SB32-F1
#
_cell.length_a   1.000
_cell.length_b   1.000
_cell.length_c   1.000
_cell.angle_alpha   90.00
_cell.angle_beta   90.00
_cell.angle_gamma   90.00
#
_symmetry.space_group_name_H-M   'P 1'
#
loop_
_entity.id
_entity.type
_entity.pdbx_description
1 polymer ?
#
loop_
_entity_poly.entity_id
_entity_poly.type
_entity_poly.pdbx_seq_one_letter_code
_entity_poly.pdbx_strand_id
1 'polypeptide(L)' 'YHWNLITQDPDDNKFVDCAVFANADFIVSDDKHFKELENIDFPRVLVVRLEEFARLYRNLGAN' A
#
# COMPACT_ATOMS: atom_id res chain seq x y z
N TYR A 1 -11.71 -10.52 -8.75
CA TYR A 1 -12.53 -9.89 -7.68
C TYR A 1 -12.01 -8.47 -7.52
N HIS A 2 -12.87 -7.51 -7.20
CA HIS A 2 -12.50 -6.11 -6.97
C HIS A 2 -12.97 -5.68 -5.58
N TRP A 3 -12.05 -5.20 -4.74
CA TRP A 3 -12.38 -4.82 -3.37
C TRP A 3 -13.03 -3.45 -3.26
N ASN A 4 -12.71 -2.52 -4.17
CA ASN A 4 -13.27 -1.17 -4.22
C ASN A 4 -13.16 -0.42 -2.87
N LEU A 5 -12.00 -0.48 -2.22
CA LEU A 5 -11.75 0.12 -0.91
C LEU A 5 -11.46 1.62 -0.96
N ILE A 6 -10.92 2.12 -2.07
CA ILE A 6 -10.64 3.55 -2.26
C ILE A 6 -11.81 4.16 -3.02
N THR A 7 -12.50 5.12 -2.40
CA THR A 7 -13.69 5.76 -2.96
C THR A 7 -13.42 7.12 -3.59
N GLN A 8 -12.40 7.83 -3.14
CA GLN A 8 -12.03 9.15 -3.70
C GLN A 8 -11.49 9.06 -5.13
N ASP A 9 -10.74 8.01 -5.43
CA ASP A 9 -10.27 7.70 -6.79
C ASP A 9 -10.42 6.19 -7.05
N PRO A 10 -11.49 5.78 -7.76
CA PRO A 10 -11.70 4.37 -8.07
C PRO A 10 -10.57 3.71 -8.87
N ASP A 11 -9.75 4.46 -9.63
CA ASP A 11 -8.63 3.91 -10.41
C ASP A 11 -7.53 3.34 -9.50
N ASP A 12 -7.37 3.88 -8.28
CA ASP A 12 -6.37 3.41 -7.33
C ASP A 12 -6.64 1.99 -6.80
N ASN A 13 -7.88 1.50 -6.92
CA ASN A 13 -8.23 0.14 -6.52
C ASN A 13 -7.47 -0.93 -7.30
N LYS A 14 -6.96 -0.64 -8.51
CA LYS A 14 -6.13 -1.61 -9.24
C LYS A 14 -4.84 -1.95 -8.48
N PHE A 15 -4.29 -1.01 -7.72
CA PHE A 15 -3.10 -1.24 -6.89
C PHE A 15 -3.45 -2.03 -5.63
N VAL A 16 -4.60 -1.74 -5.02
CA VAL A 16 -5.14 -2.48 -3.87
C VAL A 16 -5.40 -3.93 -4.23
N ASP A 17 -6.12 -4.17 -5.33
CA ASP A 17 -6.41 -5.52 -5.82
C ASP A 17 -5.10 -6.26 -6.12
N CYS A 18 -4.16 -5.62 -6.81
CA CYS A 18 -2.84 -6.20 -7.11
C CYS A 18 -2.08 -6.60 -5.82
N ALA A 19 -2.02 -5.72 -4.82
CA ALA A 19 -1.34 -6.00 -3.56
C ALA A 19 -1.97 -7.19 -2.83
N VAL A 20 -3.30 -7.27 -2.77
CA VAL A 20 -4.00 -8.40 -2.14
C VAL A 20 -3.75 -9.70 -2.90
N PHE A 21 -3.88 -9.70 -4.24
CA PHE A 21 -3.65 -10.90 -5.06
C PHE A 21 -2.20 -11.38 -5.03
N ALA A 22 -1.24 -10.47 -4.97
CA ALA A 22 0.17 -10.79 -4.86
C ALA A 22 0.59 -11.20 -3.44
N ASN A 23 -0.28 -11.05 -2.44
CA ASN A 23 0.06 -11.13 -1.02
C ASN A 23 1.29 -10.26 -0.69
N ALA A 24 1.29 -9.03 -1.19
CA ALA A 24 2.36 -8.07 -0.99
C ALA A 24 2.40 -7.60 0.47
N ASP A 25 3.61 -7.32 0.99
CA ASP A 25 3.78 -6.80 2.35
C ASP A 25 3.18 -5.39 2.51
N PHE A 26 3.34 -4.53 1.50
CA PHE A 26 2.82 -3.17 1.47
C PHE A 26 2.82 -2.58 0.06
N ILE A 27 2.03 -1.52 -0.12
CA ILE A 27 2.13 -0.57 -1.24
C ILE A 27 3.08 0.55 -0.80
N VAL A 28 4.03 0.92 -1.65
CA VAL A 28 4.87 2.12 -1.43
C VAL A 28 4.25 3.28 -2.19
N SER A 29 3.73 4.29 -1.50
CA SER A 29 3.13 5.47 -2.13
C SER A 29 3.13 6.67 -1.18
N ASP A 30 3.28 7.88 -1.73
CA ASP A 30 3.04 9.14 -1.03
C ASP A 30 1.65 9.75 -1.38
N ASP A 31 0.84 9.03 -2.15
CA ASP A 31 -0.51 9.45 -2.53
C ASP A 31 -1.48 9.33 -1.35
N LYS A 32 -2.22 10.42 -1.10
CA LYS A 32 -3.18 10.54 0.00
C LYS A 32 -4.44 9.69 -0.20
N HIS A 33 -4.77 9.26 -1.41
CA HIS A 33 -5.97 8.45 -1.67
C HIS A 33 -5.91 7.12 -0.89
N PHE A 34 -4.71 6.56 -0.73
CA PHE A 34 -4.49 5.31 0.01
C PHE A 34 -4.71 5.42 1.52
N LYS A 35 -4.89 6.64 2.08
CA LYS A 35 -5.21 6.80 3.52
C LYS A 35 -6.54 6.17 3.91
N GLU A 36 -7.46 5.97 2.96
CA GLU A 36 -8.70 5.22 3.22
C GLU A 36 -8.42 3.80 3.73
N LEU A 37 -7.27 3.22 3.41
CA LEU A 37 -6.87 1.88 3.83
C LEU A 37 -6.41 1.81 5.30
N GLU A 38 -6.07 2.93 5.95
CA GLU A 38 -5.58 2.96 7.34
C GLU A 38 -6.61 2.38 8.34
N ASN A 39 -7.90 2.47 8.02
CA ASN A 39 -9.01 2.03 8.86
C ASN A 39 -9.70 0.76 8.34
N ILE A 40 -9.09 0.05 7.37
CA ILE A 40 -9.63 -1.19 6.81
C ILE A 40 -8.96 -2.40 7.47
N ASP A 41 -9.74 -3.13 8.26
CA ASP A 41 -9.26 -4.34 8.95
C ASP A 41 -9.11 -5.55 8.02
N PHE A 42 -9.95 -5.64 6.98
CA PHE A 42 -9.90 -6.71 6.00
C PHE A 42 -10.47 -6.30 4.62
N PRO A 43 -9.77 -6.61 3.51
CA PRO A 43 -8.40 -7.14 3.46
C PRO A 43 -7.43 -6.04 3.93
N ARG A 44 -6.47 -6.43 4.78
CA ARG A 44 -5.49 -5.47 5.29
C ARG A 44 -4.44 -5.21 4.22
N VAL A 45 -4.33 -3.95 3.80
CA VAL A 45 -3.31 -3.49 2.85
C VAL A 45 -2.53 -2.38 3.51
N LEU A 46 -1.24 -2.63 3.80
CA LEU A 46 -0.36 -1.62 4.39
C LEU A 46 0.17 -0.69 3.31
N VAL A 47 0.29 0.58 3.65
CA VAL A 47 0.84 1.61 2.78
C VAL A 47 1.98 2.27 3.53
N VAL A 48 3.16 2.31 2.92
CA VAL A 48 4.35 2.96 3.48
C VAL A 48 4.81 4.07 2.56
N ARG A 49 5.33 5.15 3.15
CA ARG A 49 5.89 6.25 2.35
C ARG A 49 7.22 5.87 1.73
N LEU A 50 7.59 6.54 0.64
CA LEU A 50 8.86 6.28 -0.03
C LEU A 50 10.06 6.49 0.91
N GLU A 51 9.99 7.53 1.76
CA GLU A 51 11.06 7.80 2.73
C GLU A 51 11.17 6.70 3.79
N GLU A 52 10.03 6.20 4.30
CA GLU A 52 9.98 5.11 5.28
C GLU A 52 10.54 3.83 4.68
N PHE A 53 10.11 3.51 3.46
CA PHE A 53 10.65 2.39 2.69
C PHE A 53 12.18 2.53 2.52
N ALA A 54 12.68 3.68 2.09
CA ALA A 54 14.11 3.90 1.93
C ALA A 54 14.88 3.72 3.25
N ARG A 55 14.32 4.14 4.39
CA ARG A 55 14.92 3.94 5.72
C ARG A 55 14.98 2.47 6.12
N LEU A 56 13.95 1.68 5.81
CA LEU A 56 13.93 0.23 6.09
C LEU A 56 15.11 -0.50 5.40
N TYR A 57 15.50 -0.07 4.20
CA TYR A 57 16.50 -0.78 3.38
C TYR A 57 17.88 -0.12 3.31
N ARG A 58 18.05 1.12 3.77
CA ARG A 58 19.35 1.83 3.77
C ARG A 58 20.46 1.09 4.52
N ASN A 59 20.11 0.28 5.52
CA ASN A 59 21.07 -0.48 6.33
C ASN A 59 21.29 -1.93 5.86
N LEU A 60 20.63 -2.37 4.79
CA LEU A 60 20.78 -3.74 4.27
C LEU A 60 21.99 -3.90 3.33
N GLY A 61 22.61 -2.79 2.89
CA GLY A 61 23.82 -2.78 2.06
C GLY A 61 25.11 -2.41 2.80
N ALA A 62 25.05 -2.21 4.12
CA ALA A 62 26.20 -1.88 4.96
C ALA A 62 26.62 -3.12 5.78
N ASN A 63 27.06 -4.16 5.09
CA ASN A 63 27.80 -5.30 5.65
C ASN A 63 28.86 -5.75 4.64
#